data_AF-A0A7Y6IHH3-F1
#
_entry.id   AF-A0A7Y6IHH3-F1
#
_cell.length_a   1.000
_cell.length_b   1.000
_cell.length_c   1.000
_cell.angle_alpha   90.00
_cell.angle_beta   90.00
_cell.angle_gamma   90.00
#
_symmetry.space_group_name_H-M   'P 1'
#
loop_
_entity.id
_entity.type
_entity.pdbx_description
1 polymer ?
#
loop_
_entity_poly.entity_id
_entity_poly.type
_entity_poly.pdbx_seq_one_letter_code
_entity_poly.pdbx_strand_id
1 'polypeptide(L)'
;MEMQGVTYSVSQINGLAGAMGELADRVQDVAGRYDTTSAATCTALSDDDYGRGYWQKNGPRLEAIGLGLRLLVQAAQREEGRLSLASFTYGQADPGH
;
A
#
# COMPACT_ATOMS: atom_id res chain seq x y z
N MET A 1 17.40 -5.29 -33.38
CA MET A 1 16.01 -4.88 -33.09
C MET A 1 15.55 -5.42 -31.73
N GLU A 2 15.95 -6.63 -31.33
CA GLU A 2 15.60 -7.23 -30.03
C GLU A 2 16.14 -6.46 -28.82
N MET A 3 17.38 -5.97 -28.89
CA MET A 3 18.03 -5.23 -27.79
C MET A 3 17.27 -3.94 -27.40
N GLN A 4 16.71 -3.22 -28.37
CA GLN A 4 15.85 -2.05 -28.11
C GLN A 4 14.52 -2.43 -27.44
N GLY A 5 13.98 -3.62 -27.76
CA GLY A 5 12.79 -4.16 -27.11
C GLY A 5 13.05 -4.51 -25.65
N VAL A 6 14.18 -5.14 -25.34
CA VAL A 6 14.61 -5.47 -23.97
C VAL A 6 14.80 -4.20 -23.13
N THR A 7 15.56 -3.22 -23.64
CA THR A 7 15.79 -1.95 -22.93
C THR A 7 14.47 -1.20 -22.68
N TYR A 8 13.55 -1.19 -23.65
CA TYR A 8 12.22 -0.60 -23.47
C TYR A 8 11.42 -1.34 -22.38
N SER A 9 11.36 -2.66 -22.42
CA SER A 9 10.65 -3.47 -21.41
C SER A 9 11.20 -3.27 -20.00
N VAL A 10 12.53 -3.21 -19.83
CA VAL A 10 13.17 -2.91 -18.53
C VAL A 10 12.76 -1.53 -18.03
N SER A 11 12.78 -0.52 -18.90
CA SER A 11 12.37 0.83 -18.55
C SER A 11 10.90 0.90 -18.11
N GLN A 12 10.00 0.21 -18.82
CA GLN A 12 8.58 0.13 -18.44
C GLN A 12 8.37 -0.59 -17.10
N ILE A 13 9.08 -1.70 -16.85
CA ILE A 13 9.00 -2.43 -15.57
C ILE A 13 9.50 -1.56 -14.41
N ASN A 14 10.59 -0.82 -14.61
CA ASN A 14 11.11 0.12 -13.62
C ASN A 14 10.11 1.25 -13.33
N GLY A 15 9.47 1.80 -14.37
CA GLY A 15 8.41 2.80 -14.21
C GLY A 15 7.22 2.27 -13.41
N LEU A 16 6.78 1.03 -13.68
CA LEU A 16 5.73 0.37 -12.91
C LEU A 16 6.13 0.11 -11.46
N ALA A 17 7.37 -0.32 -11.22
CA ALA A 17 7.91 -0.53 -9.87
C ALA A 17 7.89 0.76 -9.06
N GLY A 18 8.36 1.88 -9.65
CA GLY A 18 8.34 3.19 -9.00
C GLY A 18 6.91 3.67 -8.71
N ALA A 19 6.00 3.56 -9.67
CA ALA A 19 4.60 3.92 -9.47
C ALA A 19 3.92 3.08 -8.38
N MET A 20 4.27 1.79 -8.27
CA MET A 20 3.75 0.91 -7.22
C MET A 20 4.31 1.29 -5.84
N GLY A 21 5.59 1.66 -5.76
CA GLY A 21 6.20 2.21 -4.53
C GLY A 21 5.49 3.48 -4.07
N GLU A 22 5.26 4.44 -4.97
CA GLU A 22 4.50 5.66 -4.63
C GLU A 22 3.08 5.37 -4.14
N LEU A 23 2.41 4.38 -4.75
CA LEU A 23 1.09 3.94 -4.30
C LEU A 23 1.17 3.32 -2.90
N ALA A 24 2.17 2.46 -2.64
CA ALA A 24 2.39 1.84 -1.35
C ALA A 24 2.57 2.90 -0.25
N ASP A 25 3.43 3.90 -0.50
CA ASP A 25 3.69 5.01 0.42
C ASP A 25 2.42 5.81 0.73
N ARG A 26 1.62 6.14 -0.30
CA ARG A 26 0.35 6.86 -0.11
C ARG A 26 -0.65 6.05 0.71
N VAL A 27 -0.78 4.76 0.42
CA VAL A 27 -1.68 3.88 1.18
C VAL A 27 -1.20 3.75 2.64
N GLN A 28 0.11 3.70 2.87
CA GLN A 28 0.69 3.64 4.21
C GLN A 28 0.45 4.94 5.00
N ASP A 29 0.60 6.12 4.38
CA ASP A 29 0.26 7.41 5.03
C ASP A 29 -1.22 7.47 5.39
N VAL A 30 -2.11 7.06 4.49
CA VAL A 30 -3.56 7.01 4.77
C VAL A 30 -3.86 6.04 5.92
N ALA A 31 -3.24 4.86 5.95
CA ALA A 31 -3.38 3.89 7.03
C ALA A 31 -2.91 4.47 8.38
N GLY A 32 -1.74 5.12 8.41
CA GLY A 32 -1.21 5.73 9.62
C GLY A 32 -2.09 6.86 10.18
N ARG A 33 -2.61 7.72 9.30
CA ARG A 33 -3.57 8.77 9.69
C ARG A 33 -4.89 8.19 10.18
N TYR A 34 -5.36 7.12 9.54
CA TYR A 34 -6.57 6.42 9.96
C TYR A 34 -6.41 5.85 11.37
N ASP A 35 -5.33 5.12 11.65
CA ASP A 35 -5.06 4.54 12.97
C ASP A 35 -4.93 5.62 14.04
N THR A 36 -4.23 6.72 13.73
CA THR A 36 -4.08 7.86 14.64
C THR A 36 -5.44 8.50 14.97
N THR A 37 -6.28 8.72 13.96
CA THR A 37 -7.60 9.33 14.12
C THR A 37 -8.55 8.40 14.87
N SER A 38 -8.49 7.09 14.59
CA SER A 38 -9.27 6.07 15.27
C SER A 38 -8.91 6.00 16.75
N ALA A 39 -7.62 5.97 17.08
CA ALA A 39 -7.13 5.97 18.46
C ALA A 39 -7.52 7.26 19.22
N ALA A 40 -7.41 8.42 18.58
CA ALA A 40 -7.86 9.68 19.14
C ALA A 40 -9.38 9.67 19.42
N THR A 41 -10.16 9.10 18.50
CA THR A 41 -11.62 8.95 18.66
C THR A 41 -11.96 8.00 19.81
N CYS A 42 -11.26 6.87 19.95
CA CYS A 42 -11.34 5.97 21.11
C CYS A 42 -11.04 6.68 22.43
N THR A 43 -10.05 7.58 22.45
CA THR A 43 -9.67 8.31 23.66
C THR A 43 -10.68 9.40 24.01
N ALA A 44 -11.26 10.06 23.00
CA ALA A 44 -12.20 11.15 23.18
C ALA A 44 -13.61 10.67 23.57
N LEU A 45 -13.99 9.46 23.16
CA LEU A 45 -15.30 8.88 23.47
C LEU A 45 -15.24 8.16 24.82
N SER A 46 -15.94 8.71 25.80
CA SER A 46 -16.20 8.07 27.10
C SER A 46 -16.99 6.78 26.93
N ASP A 47 -16.88 5.84 27.88
CA ASP A 47 -17.75 4.66 27.96
C ASP A 47 -19.13 5.02 28.57
N ASP A 48 -19.69 6.15 28.16
CA ASP A 48 -21.06 6.53 28.47
C ASP A 48 -22.01 5.99 27.39
N ASP A 49 -23.32 6.22 27.57
CA ASP A 49 -24.32 5.75 26.60
C ASP A 49 -24.11 6.34 25.20
N TYR A 50 -23.54 7.54 25.12
CA TYR A 50 -23.21 8.16 23.85
C TYR A 50 -22.05 7.44 23.16
N GLY A 51 -20.94 7.22 23.86
CA GLY A 51 -19.78 6.51 23.31
C GLY A 51 -20.11 5.06 22.95
N ARG A 52 -20.88 4.35 23.78
CA ARG A 52 -21.38 3.01 23.45
C ARG A 52 -22.22 3.01 22.18
N GLY A 53 -23.17 3.95 22.05
CA GLY A 53 -24.01 4.09 20.86
C GLY A 53 -23.20 4.44 19.61
N TYR A 54 -22.18 5.29 19.75
CA TYR A 54 -21.25 5.60 18.66
C TYR A 54 -20.51 4.36 18.17
N TRP A 55 -19.92 3.58 19.08
CA TRP A 55 -19.17 2.37 18.73
C TRP A 55 -20.05 1.28 18.14
N GLN A 56 -21.26 1.10 18.67
CA GLN A 56 -22.20 0.12 18.14
C GLN A 56 -22.61 0.45 16.69
N LYS A 57 -22.75 1.74 16.37
CA LYS A 57 -23.12 2.20 15.03
C LYS A 57 -21.94 2.24 14.05
N ASN A 58 -20.78 2.74 14.49
CA ASN A 58 -19.65 3.06 13.61
C ASN A 58 -18.50 2.06 13.70
N GLY A 59 -18.39 1.28 14.79
CA GLY A 59 -17.33 0.31 15.03
C GLY A 59 -17.12 -0.67 13.87
N PRO A 60 -18.17 -1.34 13.36
CA PRO A 60 -18.02 -2.28 12.24
C PRO A 60 -17.48 -1.61 10.97
N ARG A 61 -17.91 -0.37 10.69
CA ARG A 61 -17.42 0.39 9.53
C ARG A 61 -15.96 0.79 9.71
N LEU A 62 -15.59 1.23 10.91
CA LEU A 62 -14.22 1.61 11.23
C LEU A 62 -13.29 0.38 11.12
N GLU A 63 -13.64 -0.75 11.73
CA GLU A 63 -12.88 -2.00 11.57
C GLU A 63 -12.72 -2.41 10.11
N ALA A 64 -13.78 -2.32 9.30
CA ALA A 64 -13.72 -2.64 7.88
C ALA A 64 -12.76 -1.72 7.11
N ILE A 65 -12.76 -0.43 7.40
CA ILE A 65 -11.82 0.54 6.80
C ILE A 65 -10.39 0.20 7.20
N GLY A 66 -10.14 -0.02 8.50
CA GLY A 66 -8.81 -0.37 9.01
C GLY A 66 -8.27 -1.68 8.40
N LEU A 67 -9.13 -2.70 8.26
CA LEU A 67 -8.77 -3.95 7.59
C LEU A 67 -8.47 -3.71 6.10
N GLY A 68 -9.31 -2.95 5.41
CA GLY A 68 -9.12 -2.63 3.99
C GLY A 68 -7.78 -1.94 3.74
N LEU A 69 -7.43 -0.95 4.57
CA LEU A 69 -6.15 -0.24 4.47
C LEU A 69 -4.97 -1.17 4.71
N ARG A 70 -5.02 -2.06 5.72
CA ARG A 70 -3.96 -3.05 5.95
C ARG A 70 -3.79 -4.01 4.77
N LEU A 71 -4.88 -4.49 4.19
CA LEU A 71 -4.84 -5.36 3.01
C LEU A 71 -4.22 -4.65 1.81
N LEU A 72 -4.55 -3.38 1.59
CA LEU A 72 -3.96 -2.57 0.52
C LEU A 72 -2.46 -2.34 0.72
N VAL A 73 -2.01 -2.03 1.94
CA VAL A 73 -0.57 -1.91 2.25
C VAL A 73 0.16 -3.21 1.92
N GLN A 74 -0.36 -4.35 2.39
CA GLN A 74 0.26 -5.65 2.13
C GLN A 74 0.30 -6.01 0.64
N ALA A 75 -0.78 -5.72 -0.09
CA ALA A 75 -0.83 -5.95 -1.53
C ALA A 75 0.19 -5.08 -2.27
N ALA A 76 0.30 -3.80 -1.89
CA ALA A 76 1.23 -2.87 -2.51
C ALA A 76 2.70 -3.27 -2.28
N GLN A 77 3.08 -3.58 -1.05
CA GLN A 77 4.43 -4.06 -0.70
C GLN A 77 4.78 -5.37 -1.42
N ARG A 78 3.82 -6.29 -1.54
CA ARG A 78 4.04 -7.56 -2.25
C ARG A 78 4.31 -7.33 -3.74
N GLU A 79 3.57 -6.43 -4.37
CA GLU A 79 3.73 -6.16 -5.80
C GLU A 79 4.99 -5.34 -6.08
N GLU A 80 5.33 -4.38 -5.23
CA GLU A 80 6.62 -3.68 -5.27
C GLU A 80 7.79 -4.68 -5.23
N GLY A 81 7.77 -5.63 -4.29
CA GLY A 81 8.80 -6.67 -4.18
C GLY A 81 8.90 -7.54 -5.43
N ARG A 82 7.77 -7.88 -6.06
CA ARG A 82 7.75 -8.63 -7.33
C ARG A 82 8.32 -7.83 -8.50
N LEU A 83 7.97 -6.56 -8.59
CA LEU A 83 8.44 -5.66 -9.65
C LEU A 83 9.94 -5.38 -9.49
N SER A 84 10.42 -5.20 -8.26
CA SER A 84 11.84 -5.07 -7.96
C SER A 84 12.63 -6.33 -8.34
N LEU A 85 12.11 -7.52 -8.01
CA LEU A 85 12.71 -8.79 -8.41
C LEU A 85 12.72 -8.98 -9.94
N ALA A 86 11.62 -8.61 -10.62
CA ALA A 86 11.54 -8.68 -12.08
C ALA A 86 12.57 -7.75 -12.72
N SER A 87 12.65 -6.49 -12.27
CA SER A 87 13.66 -5.52 -12.71
C SER A 87 15.08 -6.07 -12.54
N PHE A 88 15.41 -6.60 -11.36
CA PHE A 88 16.72 -7.20 -11.09
C PHE A 88 17.01 -8.38 -12.04
N THR A 89 16.04 -9.27 -12.22
CA THR A 89 16.20 -10.47 -13.07
C THR A 89 16.41 -10.08 -14.54
N TYR A 90 15.66 -9.10 -15.04
CA TYR A 90 15.84 -8.61 -16.41
C TYR A 90 17.16 -7.84 -16.59
N GLY A 91 17.58 -7.05 -15.60
CA GLY A 91 18.87 -6.36 -15.64
C GLY A 91 20.07 -7.31 -15.63
N GLN A 92 19.95 -8.48 -15.00
CA GLN A 92 20.96 -9.53 -15.04
C GLN A 92 20.89 -10.38 -16.34
N ALA A 93 19.72 -10.45 -16.97
CA ALA A 93 19.50 -11.16 -18.22
C ALA A 93 19.92 -10.36 -19.47
N ASP A 94 20.30 -9.09 -19.32
CA ASP A 94 20.87 -8.23 -20.37
C ASP A 94 22.39 -8.05 -20.15
N PRO A 95 23.24 -9.05 -20.51
CA PRO A 95 24.69 -8.91 -20.46
C PRO A 95 25.15 -8.10 -21.68
N GLY A 96 24.85 -6.81 -21.68
CA GLY A 96 25.30 -5.83 -22.67
C GLY A 96 26.49 -5.02 -22.18
N HIS A 97 27.63 -5.67 -21.93
CA HIS A 97 28.98 -5.08 -21.94
C HIS A 97 29.93 -6.07 -22.64
#